data_AF-A0A3N5PQW0-F1
#
_entry.id   AF-A0A3N5PQW0-F1
#
_cell.length_a   1.000
_cell.length_b   1.000
_cell.length_c   1.000
_cell.angle_alpha   90.00
_cell.angle_beta   90.00
_cell.angle_gamma   90.00
#
_symmetry.space_group_name_H-M   'P 1'
#
loop_
_entity.id
_entity.type
_entity.pdbx_description
1 polymer ?
#
loop_
_entity_poly.entity_id
_entity_poly.type
_entity_poly.pdbx_seq_one_letter_code
_entity_poly.pdbx_strand_id
1 'polypeptide(L)' 'YIVEAEVTEMNGDLGTKAFLKVQWTIWGIGEGRELVQRRSTYSEPVRDRTYNGLVQAYSSMVGQLSRDIAKGIEGL' A
#
# COMPACT_ATOMS: atom_id res chain seq x y z
N TYR A 1 -0.84 -15.74 -9.46
CA TYR A 1 -0.93 -15.43 -8.01
C TYR A 1 -2.21 -14.67 -7.74
N ILE A 2 -2.73 -14.74 -6.52
CA ILE A 2 -3.76 -13.82 -6.01
C ILE A 2 -3.08 -12.90 -5.00
N VAL A 3 -3.34 -11.60 -5.08
CA VAL A 3 -2.84 -10.63 -4.11
C VAL A 3 -4.03 -10.14 -3.31
N GLU A 4 -3.99 -10.36 -2.01
CA GLU A 4 -4.93 -9.80 -1.05
C GLU A 4 -4.24 -8.66 -0.29
N ALA A 5 -4.92 -7.52 -0.15
CA ALA A 5 -4.40 -6.38 0.59
C ALA A 5 -5.48 -5.85 1.54
N GLU A 6 -5.23 -5.99 2.84
CA GLU A 6 -6.06 -5.48 3.92
C GLU A 6 -5.50 -4.14 4.40
N VAL A 7 -6.24 -3.06 4.12
CA VAL A 7 -5.89 -1.71 4.55
C VAL A 7 -6.41 -1.50 5.97
N THR A 8 -5.49 -1.30 6.91
CA THR A 8 -5.82 -1.07 8.33
C THR A 8 -5.78 0.42 8.71
N GLU A 9 -5.08 1.24 7.94
CA GLU A 9 -5.10 2.70 8.08
C GLU A 9 -4.96 3.35 6.71
N MET A 10 -5.84 4.30 6.40
CA MET A 10 -5.69 5.21 5.26
C MET A 10 -6.34 6.54 5.63
N ASN A 11 -5.54 7.44 6.19
CA ASN A 11 -5.97 8.74 6.68
C ASN A 11 -4.89 9.80 6.42
N GLY A 12 -5.23 11.06 6.66
CA GLY A 12 -4.30 12.17 6.52
C GLY A 12 -5.00 13.51 6.60
N ASP A 13 -4.24 14.54 6.96
CA ASP A 13 -4.74 15.92 7.01
C ASP A 13 -4.14 16.79 5.90
N LEU A 14 -4.90 17.82 5.53
CA LEU A 14 -4.52 18.76 4.49
C LEU A 14 -3.30 19.58 4.89
N GLY A 15 -2.31 19.65 4.01
CA GLY A 15 -1.07 20.41 4.24
C GLY A 15 -0.13 19.81 5.30
N THR A 16 -0.39 18.59 5.77
CA THR A 16 0.49 17.89 6.72
C THR A 16 1.01 16.59 6.11
N LYS A 17 0.40 15.45 6.41
CA LYS A 17 0.86 14.12 6.06
C LYS A 17 -0.32 13.17 5.90
N ALA A 18 -0.15 12.21 5.02
CA ALA A 18 -1.01 11.06 4.85
C ALA A 18 -0.27 9.79 5.29
N PHE A 19 -1.04 8.80 5.76
CA PHE A 19 -0.53 7.51 6.21
C PHE A 19 -1.30 6.39 5.52
N LEU A 20 -0.59 5.30 5.22
CA LEU A 20 -1.16 4.05 4.74
C LEU A 20 -0.53 2.89 5.52
N LYS A 21 -1.34 2.15 6.28
CA LYS A 21 -0.94 0.86 6.85
C LYS A 21 -1.74 -0.24 6.19
N VAL A 22 -1.02 -1.25 5.72
CA VAL A 22 -1.60 -2.34 4.94
C VAL A 22 -0.89 -3.64 5.26
N GLN A 23 -1.66 -4.70 5.44
CA GLN A 23 -1.17 -6.06 5.40
C GLN A 23 -1.49 -6.63 4.03
N TRP A 24 -0.52 -7.22 3.36
CA TRP A 24 -0.74 -7.83 2.05
C TRP A 24 -0.17 -9.23 2.01
N THR A 25 -0.88 -10.11 1.31
CA THR A 25 -0.58 -11.52 1.16
C THR A 25 -0.60 -11.91 -0.31
N ILE A 26 0.41 -12.64 -0.75
CA ILE A 26 0.46 -13.28 -2.07
C ILE A 26 0.14 -14.75 -1.89
N TRP A 27 -0.89 -15.21 -2.59
CA TRP A 27 -1.34 -16.59 -2.61
C TRP A 27 -0.95 -17.26 -3.94
N GLY A 28 -0.51 -18.52 -3.86
CA GLY A 28 -0.31 -19.39 -5.03
C GLY A 28 -1.64 -19.78 -5.65
N ILE A 29 -1.72 -19.81 -6.98
CA ILE A 29 -2.92 -20.34 -7.67
C ILE A 29 -2.90 -21.87 -7.52
N GLY A 30 -3.97 -22.45 -6.98
CA GLY A 30 -4.06 -23.88 -6.67
C GLY A 30 -4.45 -24.09 -5.21
N GLU A 31 -3.58 -24.72 -4.43
CA GLU A 31 -3.81 -25.16 -3.03
C GLU A 31 -4.10 -24.03 -2.02
N GLY A 32 -4.22 -22.78 -2.45
CA GLY A 32 -4.45 -21.64 -1.55
C GLY A 32 -3.28 -21.41 -0.59
N ARG A 33 -2.07 -21.85 -0.97
CA ARG A 33 -0.88 -21.69 -0.14
C ARG A 33 -0.46 -20.23 -0.07
N GLU A 34 -0.28 -19.73 1.14
CA GLU A 34 0.38 -18.45 1.40
C GLU A 34 1.84 -18.54 0.95
N LEU A 35 2.24 -17.64 0.05
CA LEU A 35 3.61 -17.55 -0.45
C LEU A 35 4.39 -16.45 0.27
N VAL A 36 3.75 -15.30 0.48
CA VAL A 36 4.32 -14.15 1.19
C VAL A 36 3.21 -13.46 1.96
N GLN A 37 3.47 -13.08 3.20
CA GLN A 37 2.67 -12.10 3.94
C GLN A 37 3.60 -11.02 4.49
N ARG A 38 3.22 -9.75 4.31
CA ARG A 38 3.96 -8.61 4.84
C ARG A 38 3.02 -7.52 5.35
N ARG A 39 3.51 -6.75 6.32
CA ARG A 39 2.90 -5.49 6.74
C ARG A 39 3.78 -4.35 6.28
N SER A 40 3.17 -3.39 5.61
CA SER A 40 3.83 -2.17 5.14
C SER A 40 3.19 -0.94 5.75
N THR A 41 4.01 0.06 6.06
CA THR A 41 3.56 1.38 6.48
C THR A 41 4.22 2.41 5.58
N TYR A 42 3.40 3.25 4.95
CA TYR A 42 3.84 4.34 4.11
C TYR A 42 3.36 5.66 4.70
N SER A 43 4.11 6.73 4.41
CA SER A 43 3.69 8.07 4.78
C SER A 43 4.21 9.07 3.76
N GLU A 44 3.36 9.97 3.30
CA GLU A 44 3.69 10.98 2.30
C GLU A 44 3.26 12.37 2.79
N PRO A 45 4.08 13.41 2.60
CA PRO A 45 3.67 14.77 2.90
C PRO A 45 2.55 15.23 1.95
N VAL A 46 1.55 15.91 2.50
CA VAL A 46 0.47 16.54 1.71
C VAL A 46 0.92 17.95 1.38
N ARG A 47 1.37 18.18 0.15
CA ARG A 47 2.11 19.39 -0.24
C ARG A 47 1.30 20.68 -0.20
N ASP A 48 -0.02 20.57 -0.28
CA ASP A 48 -0.95 21.68 -0.39
C ASP A 48 -2.20 21.43 0.47
N ARG A 49 -2.86 22.50 0.91
CA ARG A 49 -4.04 22.42 1.80
C ARG A 49 -5.33 22.11 1.02
N THR A 50 -5.23 21.23 0.03
CA THR A 50 -6.33 20.86 -0.87
C THR A 50 -6.56 19.35 -0.86
N TYR A 51 -7.79 18.94 -1.13
CA TYR A 51 -8.10 17.51 -1.30
C TYR A 51 -7.35 16.88 -2.48
N ASN A 52 -7.00 17.67 -3.51
CA ASN A 52 -6.17 17.18 -4.61
C ASN A 52 -4.78 16.77 -4.08
N GLY A 53 -4.15 17.61 -3.26
CA GLY A 53 -2.90 17.27 -2.56
C GLY A 53 -2.98 15.98 -1.76
N LEU A 54 -4.09 15.78 -1.03
CA LEU A 54 -4.30 14.56 -0.24
C LEU A 54 -4.43 13.32 -1.13
N VAL A 55 -5.21 13.40 -2.22
CA VAL A 55 -5.36 12.31 -3.20
C VAL A 55 -4.03 12.00 -3.90
N GLN A 56 -3.21 13.00 -4.19
CA GLN A 56 -1.87 12.79 -4.75
C GLN A 56 -0.96 12.04 -3.75
N ALA A 57 -0.99 12.41 -2.46
CA ALA A 57 -0.24 11.70 -1.44
C ALA A 57 -0.70 10.24 -1.30
N TYR A 58 -2.02 9.98 -1.29
CA TYR A 58 -2.55 8.63 -1.31
C TYR A 58 -2.13 7.83 -2.54
N SER A 59 -2.20 8.43 -3.73
CA SER A 59 -1.80 7.78 -4.98
C SER A 59 -0.31 7.40 -4.97
N SER A 60 0.54 8.27 -4.42
CA SER A 60 1.97 7.99 -4.24
C SER A 60 2.22 6.78 -3.32
N MET A 61 1.52 6.72 -2.18
CA MET A 61 1.63 5.60 -1.24
C MET A 61 1.13 4.28 -1.83
N VAL A 62 0.01 4.29 -2.56
CA VAL A 62 -0.48 3.10 -3.27
C VAL A 62 0.53 2.65 -4.34
N GLY A 63 1.13 3.59 -5.07
CA GLY A 63 2.20 3.27 -6.02
C GLY A 63 3.43 2.64 -5.37
N GLN A 64 3.79 3.06 -4.15
CA GLN A 64 4.86 2.41 -3.38
C GLN A 64 4.48 0.99 -2.97
N LEU A 65 3.27 0.79 -2.44
CA LEU A 65 2.74 -0.54 -2.13
C LEU A 65 2.78 -1.47 -3.34
N SER A 66 2.32 -1.00 -4.52
CA SER A 66 2.34 -1.81 -5.74
C SER A 66 3.76 -2.25 -6.12
N ARG A 67 4.76 -1.37 -5.97
CA ARG A 67 6.17 -1.73 -6.23
C ARG A 67 6.72 -2.74 -5.23
N ASP A 68 6.34 -2.64 -3.95
CA ASP A 68 6.78 -3.60 -2.94
C ASP A 68 6.14 -4.98 -3.13
N ILE A 69 4.87 -5.03 -3.54
CA ILE A 69 4.20 -6.27 -3.94
C ILE A 69 4.89 -6.87 -5.17
N ALA A 70 5.19 -6.06 -6.19
CA ALA A 70 5.89 -6.53 -7.40
C ALA A 70 7.24 -7.17 -7.06
N LYS A 71 8.06 -6.53 -6.21
CA LYS A 71 9.30 -7.12 -5.69
C LYS A 71 9.07 -8.41 -4.90
N GLY A 72 7.96 -8.49 -4.16
CA GLY A 72 7.55 -9.71 -3.48
C GLY A 72 7.26 -10.85 -4.45
N ILE A 73 6.65 -10.56 -5.60
CA ILE A 73 6.38 -11.53 -6.67
C ILE A 73 7.67 -11.92 -7.40
N GLU A 74 8.58 -10.98 -7.70
CA GLU A 74 9.87 -11.29 -8.35
C GLU A 74 10.76 -12.23 -7.52
N GLY A 75 10.59 -12.24 -6.18
CA GLY A 75 11.31 -13.12 -5.28
C GLY A 75 10.70 -14.52 -5.08
N LEU A 76 9.60 -14.84 -5.77
CA LEU A 76 8.89 -16.12 -5.70
C LEU A 76 9.18 -17.01 -6.90
#